data_AF-A0A3B8WM40-F1
#
_entry.id   AF-A0A3B8WM40-F1
#
_cell.length_a   1.000
_cell.length_b   1.000
_cell.length_c   1.000
_cell.angle_alpha   90.00
_cell.angle_beta   90.00
_cell.angle_gamma   90.00
#
_symmetry.space_group_name_H-M   'P 1'
#
loop_
_entity.id
_entity.type
_entity.pdbx_description
1 polymer ?
#
loop_
_entity_poly.entity_id
_entity_poly.type
_entity_poly.pdbx_seq_one_letter_code
_entity_poly.pdbx_strand_id
1 'polypeptide(L)'
;ILYVSVHVNASLDKKASGYEVWYLSPGYRRNVIDKNSVDDKELYTVMNSMMEEEYTTESILIAKFIMDGLQAQVGSQSSSRGIKAEEWFVVRNSNMPAVLIELGFVTNQKEAALLATDSYKQKLSLGIFNGLAAFVTHFERSRGFTGAH
;
A
#
# COMPACT_ATOMS: atom_id res chain seq x y z
N ILE A 1 6.46 -9.07 -7.82
CA ILE A 1 6.92 -7.65 -7.88
C ILE A 1 5.84 -6.82 -7.21
N LEU A 2 6.20 -5.85 -6.37
CA LEU A 2 5.26 -5.01 -5.63
C LEU A 2 5.47 -3.55 -6.03
N TYR A 3 4.41 -2.74 -6.05
CA TYR A 3 4.48 -1.30 -6.24
C TYR A 3 4.19 -0.57 -4.92
N VAL A 4 5.13 0.25 -4.45
CA VAL A 4 4.97 1.07 -3.24
C VAL A 4 5.26 2.52 -3.60
N SER A 5 4.25 3.37 -3.47
CA SER A 5 4.39 4.80 -3.67
C SER A 5 4.49 5.51 -2.32
N VAL A 6 5.50 6.36 -2.14
CA VAL A 6 5.76 7.05 -0.86
C VAL A 6 5.57 8.54 -1.04
N HIS A 7 4.68 9.12 -0.24
CA HIS A 7 4.21 10.49 -0.32
C HIS A 7 4.24 11.18 1.06
N VAL A 8 4.12 12.51 1.02
CA VAL A 8 3.84 13.34 2.18
C VAL A 8 2.67 14.26 1.79
N ASN A 9 1.60 14.19 2.56
CA ASN A 9 0.34 14.83 2.25
C ASN A 9 0.40 16.35 2.50
N ALA A 10 -0.57 17.08 1.99
CA ALA A 10 -0.76 18.50 2.24
C ALA A 10 -2.25 18.79 2.44
N SER A 11 -2.57 19.63 3.42
CA SER A 11 -3.95 20.04 3.72
C SER A 11 -4.03 21.54 3.97
N LEU A 12 -5.17 22.14 3.60
CA LEU A 12 -5.53 23.51 3.98
C LEU A 12 -5.67 23.65 5.50
N ASP A 13 -6.09 22.58 6.19
CA ASP A 13 -6.05 22.52 7.64
C ASP A 13 -4.63 22.19 8.12
N LYS A 14 -3.94 23.22 8.65
CA LYS A 14 -2.58 23.10 9.19
C LYS A 14 -2.48 22.20 10.42
N LYS A 15 -3.61 21.82 11.04
CA LYS A 15 -3.66 20.87 12.14
C LYS A 15 -3.74 19.41 11.67
N ALA A 16 -4.06 19.16 10.41
CA ALA A 16 -4.03 17.81 9.86
C ALA A 16 -2.65 17.19 10.08
N SER A 17 -2.61 15.97 10.58
CA SER A 17 -1.38 15.22 10.86
C SER A 17 -1.67 13.73 10.84
N GLY A 18 -0.62 12.94 10.81
CA GLY A 18 -0.70 11.49 10.90
C GLY A 18 -0.39 10.82 9.57
N TYR A 19 0.05 9.57 9.67
CA TYR A 19 0.34 8.74 8.50
C TYR A 19 -0.86 7.86 8.14
N GLU A 20 -0.96 7.51 6.86
CA GLU A 20 -2.01 6.66 6.28
C GLU A 20 -1.43 5.77 5.18
N VAL A 21 -2.07 4.63 4.96
CA VAL A 21 -1.71 3.71 3.87
C VAL A 21 -2.96 3.41 3.06
N TRP A 22 -2.87 3.62 1.75
CA TRP A 22 -3.98 3.48 0.82
C TRP A 22 -3.74 2.33 -0.14
N TYR A 23 -4.83 1.67 -0.53
CA TYR A 23 -4.85 0.67 -1.58
C TYR A 23 -6.02 0.96 -2.52
N LEU A 24 -5.99 0.35 -3.72
CA LEU A 24 -7.04 0.54 -4.70
C LEU A 24 -8.36 -0.09 -4.23
N SER A 25 -9.44 0.69 -4.25
CA SER A 25 -10.78 0.19 -3.88
C SER A 25 -11.16 -1.08 -4.65
N PRO A 26 -11.69 -2.14 -4.00
CA PRO A 26 -12.15 -3.36 -4.67
C PRO A 26 -13.27 -3.14 -5.70
N GLY A 27 -13.95 -1.98 -5.63
CA GLY A 27 -14.95 -1.58 -6.63
C GLY A 27 -14.35 -1.17 -7.97
N TYR A 28 -13.07 -0.80 -8.02
CA TYR A 28 -12.36 -0.43 -9.24
C TYR A 28 -11.66 -1.66 -9.82
N ARG A 29 -12.11 -2.14 -10.99
CA ARG A 29 -11.54 -3.33 -11.64
C ARG A 29 -10.57 -2.94 -12.75
N ARG A 30 -9.31 -3.33 -12.61
CA ARG A 30 -8.26 -3.15 -13.62
C ARG A 30 -8.24 -4.27 -14.65
N ASN A 31 -7.65 -3.99 -15.81
CA ASN A 31 -7.16 -5.01 -16.74
C ASN A 31 -5.67 -5.22 -16.47
N VAL A 32 -5.35 -6.26 -15.71
CA VAL A 32 -3.99 -6.51 -15.20
C VAL A 32 -3.22 -7.56 -15.99
N ILE A 33 -3.92 -8.32 -16.84
CA ILE A 33 -3.30 -9.24 -17.80
C ILE A 33 -3.28 -8.61 -19.20
N ASP A 34 -2.29 -8.97 -20.02
CA ASP A 34 -2.22 -8.52 -21.41
C ASP A 34 -3.38 -9.12 -22.21
N LYS A 35 -4.14 -8.28 -22.91
CA LYS A 35 -5.27 -8.69 -23.77
C LYS A 35 -4.85 -9.63 -24.90
N ASN A 36 -3.60 -9.56 -25.34
CA ASN A 36 -3.08 -10.41 -26.41
C ASN A 36 -2.51 -11.73 -25.88
N SER A 37 -2.51 -11.96 -24.56
CA SER A 37 -1.97 -13.20 -23.97
C SER A 37 -2.94 -14.38 -24.01
N VAL A 38 -4.23 -14.13 -24.27
CA VAL A 38 -5.30 -15.13 -24.28
C VAL A 38 -6.25 -14.83 -25.44
N ASP A 39 -6.36 -15.76 -26.39
CA ASP A 39 -7.23 -15.59 -27.57
C ASP A 39 -8.73 -15.72 -27.22
N ASP A 40 -9.05 -16.51 -26.19
CA ASP A 40 -10.41 -16.72 -25.73
C ASP A 40 -10.85 -15.59 -24.77
N LYS A 41 -11.91 -14.87 -25.18
CA LYS A 41 -12.43 -13.71 -24.44
C LYS A 41 -13.05 -14.08 -23.10
N GLU A 42 -13.69 -15.24 -22.98
CA GLU A 42 -14.29 -15.68 -21.72
C GLU A 42 -13.19 -16.07 -20.74
N LEU A 43 -12.19 -16.83 -21.20
CA LEU A 43 -11.04 -17.20 -20.40
C LEU A 43 -10.24 -15.97 -19.94
N TYR A 44 -10.00 -14.99 -20.83
CA TYR A 44 -9.38 -13.71 -20.47
C TYR A 44 -10.15 -13.03 -19.33
N THR A 45 -11.47 -12.98 -19.41
CA THR A 45 -12.31 -12.28 -18.43
C THR A 45 -12.21 -12.94 -17.06
N VAL A 46 -12.24 -14.28 -17.01
CA VAL A 46 -12.10 -15.06 -15.78
C VAL A 46 -10.70 -14.87 -15.18
N MET A 47 -9.64 -15.06 -15.99
CA MET A 47 -8.26 -14.93 -15.53
C MET A 47 -7.96 -13.52 -15.02
N ASN A 48 -8.42 -12.48 -15.74
CA ASN A 48 -8.23 -11.10 -15.30
C ASN A 48 -8.94 -10.83 -13.97
N SER A 49 -10.15 -11.37 -13.80
CA SER A 49 -10.91 -11.20 -12.55
C SER A 49 -10.22 -11.87 -11.37
N MET A 50 -9.68 -13.08 -11.56
CA MET A 50 -8.92 -13.81 -10.54
C MET A 50 -7.63 -13.08 -10.15
N MET A 51 -6.82 -12.68 -11.15
CA MET A 51 -5.57 -11.95 -10.91
C MET A 51 -5.82 -10.60 -10.23
N GLU A 52 -6.88 -9.90 -10.61
CA GLU A 52 -7.23 -8.62 -9.97
C GLU A 52 -7.68 -8.81 -8.51
N GLU A 53 -8.40 -9.88 -8.20
CA GLU A 53 -8.79 -10.22 -6.83
C GLU A 53 -7.58 -10.60 -5.97
N GLU A 54 -6.63 -11.36 -6.52
CA GLU A 54 -5.36 -11.67 -5.88
C GLU A 54 -4.56 -10.38 -5.58
N TYR A 55 -4.37 -9.50 -6.57
CA TYR A 55 -3.65 -8.24 -6.37
C TYR A 55 -4.34 -7.31 -5.38
N THR A 56 -5.67 -7.30 -5.35
CA THR A 56 -6.43 -6.54 -4.35
C THR A 56 -6.17 -7.09 -2.95
N THR A 57 -6.22 -8.41 -2.78
CA THR A 57 -5.98 -9.08 -1.50
C THR A 57 -4.56 -8.83 -1.00
N GLU A 58 -3.57 -8.97 -1.87
CA GLU A 58 -2.18 -8.68 -1.54
C GLU A 58 -1.98 -7.20 -1.16
N SER A 59 -2.59 -6.26 -1.88
CA SER A 59 -2.50 -4.83 -1.57
C SER A 59 -3.07 -4.50 -0.19
N ILE A 60 -4.19 -5.13 0.19
CA ILE A 60 -4.79 -4.99 1.53
C ILE A 60 -3.83 -5.50 2.61
N LEU A 61 -3.22 -6.67 2.40
CA LEU A 61 -2.28 -7.26 3.35
C LEU A 61 -1.01 -6.41 3.48
N ILE A 62 -0.42 -5.98 2.35
CA ILE A 62 0.73 -5.07 2.33
C ILE A 62 0.41 -3.80 3.12
N ALA A 63 -0.75 -3.19 2.86
CA ALA A 63 -1.17 -1.99 3.57
C ALA A 63 -1.26 -2.20 5.09
N LYS A 64 -1.79 -3.34 5.51
CA LYS A 64 -1.86 -3.72 6.92
C LYS A 64 -0.49 -3.90 7.56
N PHE A 65 0.39 -4.68 6.94
CA PHE A 65 1.71 -4.93 7.52
C PHE A 65 2.57 -3.65 7.57
N ILE A 66 2.47 -2.77 6.55
CA ILE A 66 3.13 -1.47 6.57
C ILE A 66 2.57 -0.57 7.67
N MET A 67 1.25 -0.53 7.83
CA MET A 67 0.59 0.23 8.91
C MET A 67 1.10 -0.22 10.29
N ASP A 68 1.16 -1.52 10.53
CA ASP A 68 1.65 -2.10 11.79
C ASP A 68 3.14 -1.75 12.02
N GLY A 69 3.96 -1.83 10.98
CA GLY A 69 5.38 -1.45 11.02
C GLY A 69 5.59 0.04 11.33
N LEU A 70 4.82 0.93 10.71
CA LEU A 70 4.83 2.36 11.00
C LEU A 70 4.37 2.65 12.42
N GLN A 71 3.27 2.02 12.87
CA GLN A 71 2.77 2.17 14.23
C GLN A 71 3.81 1.76 15.27
N ALA A 72 4.55 0.68 15.04
CA ALA A 72 5.61 0.24 15.94
C ALA A 72 6.80 1.22 16.00
N GLN A 73 7.15 1.87 14.89
CA GLN A 73 8.35 2.73 14.81
C GLN A 73 8.10 4.20 15.15
N VAL A 74 6.95 4.75 14.73
CA VAL A 74 6.66 6.20 14.83
C VAL A 74 5.33 6.53 15.52
N GLY A 75 4.56 5.53 15.97
CA GLY A 75 3.24 5.73 16.57
C GLY A 75 3.21 6.58 17.85
N SER A 76 4.35 6.78 18.51
CA SER A 76 4.48 7.71 19.65
C SER A 76 4.71 9.17 19.23
N GLN A 77 5.07 9.41 17.97
CA GLN A 77 5.43 10.72 17.43
C GLN A 77 4.38 11.27 16.47
N SER A 78 3.74 10.39 15.70
CA SER A 78 2.68 10.68 14.74
C SER A 78 1.55 9.65 14.89
N SER A 79 0.30 10.07 14.70
CA SER A 79 -0.88 9.23 14.86
C SER A 79 -1.21 8.46 13.59
N SER A 80 -1.63 7.21 13.71
CA SER A 80 -2.23 6.49 12.59
C SER A 80 -3.57 7.11 12.20
N ARG A 81 -3.78 7.30 10.90
CA ARG A 81 -5.08 7.64 10.29
C ARG A 81 -5.76 6.43 9.63
N GLY A 82 -5.19 5.25 9.83
CA GLY A 82 -5.71 3.99 9.34
C GLY A 82 -5.45 3.72 7.85
N ILE A 83 -5.99 2.60 7.40
CA ILE A 83 -5.89 2.12 6.03
C ILE A 83 -7.11 2.60 5.26
N LYS A 84 -6.93 3.05 4.01
CA LYS A 84 -8.04 3.53 3.17
C LYS A 84 -8.12 2.81 1.84
N ALA A 85 -9.34 2.52 1.42
CA ALA A 85 -9.65 2.05 0.08
C ALA A 85 -9.97 3.29 -0.77
N GLU A 86 -9.10 3.64 -1.69
CA GLU A 86 -9.24 4.87 -2.47
C GLU A 86 -9.04 4.61 -3.95
N GLU A 87 -9.75 5.35 -4.79
CA GLU A 87 -9.64 5.15 -6.22
C GLU A 87 -8.63 6.10 -6.85
N TRP A 88 -8.53 7.37 -6.45
CA TRP A 88 -7.97 8.48 -7.27
C TRP A 88 -6.44 8.61 -7.41
N PHE A 89 -5.64 7.57 -7.14
CA PHE A 89 -4.18 7.70 -7.00
C PHE A 89 -3.34 6.88 -8.00
N VAL A 90 -2.02 7.05 -7.94
CA VAL A 90 -1.02 6.47 -8.86
C VAL A 90 -1.07 4.94 -8.98
N VAL A 91 -1.71 4.25 -8.03
CA VAL A 91 -1.83 2.79 -7.99
C VAL A 91 -2.84 2.23 -9.02
N ARG A 92 -3.73 3.07 -9.59
CA ARG A 92 -4.75 2.64 -10.58
C ARG A 92 -4.17 1.97 -11.84
N ASN A 93 -3.01 2.44 -12.29
CA ASN A 93 -2.37 1.95 -13.52
C ASN A 93 -1.33 0.85 -13.26
N SER A 94 -1.28 0.33 -12.04
CA SER A 94 -0.38 -0.77 -11.68
C SER A 94 -0.96 -2.10 -12.16
N ASN A 95 -0.15 -2.91 -12.84
CA ASN A 95 -0.47 -4.31 -13.18
C ASN A 95 0.13 -5.29 -12.16
N MET A 96 0.15 -4.89 -10.89
CA MET A 96 0.69 -5.64 -9.74
C MET A 96 0.05 -5.11 -8.44
N PRO A 97 0.23 -5.82 -7.30
CA PRO A 97 -0.18 -5.32 -5.99
C PRO A 97 0.47 -3.97 -5.70
N ALA A 98 -0.33 -3.03 -5.20
CA ALA A 98 0.06 -1.64 -5.14
C ALA A 98 -0.52 -0.93 -3.91
N VAL A 99 0.35 -0.18 -3.22
CA VAL A 99 -0.04 0.69 -2.09
C VAL A 99 0.56 2.09 -2.23
N LEU A 100 -0.12 3.07 -1.66
CA LEU A 100 0.39 4.44 -1.47
C LEU A 100 0.50 4.70 0.03
N ILE A 101 1.63 5.23 0.47
CA ILE A 101 1.90 5.58 1.86
C ILE A 101 2.01 7.09 1.96
N GLU A 102 1.17 7.71 2.78
CA GLU A 102 1.32 9.11 3.19
C GLU A 102 1.98 9.11 4.57
N LEU A 103 3.20 9.64 4.66
CA LEU A 103 4.01 9.57 5.89
C LEU A 103 3.66 10.66 6.93
N GLY A 104 2.78 11.58 6.59
CA GLY A 104 2.42 12.75 7.39
C GLY A 104 2.01 13.93 6.50
N PHE A 105 1.81 15.11 7.10
CA PHE A 105 1.40 16.33 6.40
C PHE A 105 2.51 17.38 6.39
N VAL A 106 3.02 17.75 5.21
CA VAL A 106 4.07 18.78 5.07
C VAL A 106 3.58 20.18 5.47
N THR A 107 2.26 20.42 5.41
CA THR A 107 1.64 21.67 5.86
C THR A 107 1.53 21.78 7.39
N ASN A 108 1.73 20.67 8.11
CA ASN A 108 1.80 20.64 9.56
C ASN A 108 3.23 20.91 10.03
N GLN A 109 3.44 21.99 10.77
CA GLN A 109 4.78 22.43 11.18
C GLN A 109 5.53 21.38 12.02
N LYS A 110 4.82 20.62 12.88
CA LYS A 110 5.44 19.59 13.71
C LYS A 110 5.87 18.40 12.87
N GLU A 111 5.03 17.94 11.94
CA GLU A 111 5.39 16.82 11.06
C GLU A 111 6.47 17.20 10.06
N ALA A 112 6.43 18.41 9.49
CA ALA A 112 7.49 18.94 8.62
C ALA A 112 8.85 18.98 9.35
N ALA A 113 8.87 19.44 10.60
CA ALA A 113 10.08 19.43 11.42
C ALA A 113 10.61 18.00 11.69
N LEU A 114 9.71 17.04 11.96
CA LEU A 114 10.10 15.63 12.12
C LEU A 114 10.67 15.06 10.82
N LEU A 115 9.96 15.24 9.69
CA LEU A 115 10.34 14.74 8.35
C LEU A 115 11.66 15.33 7.85
N ALA A 116 12.06 16.50 8.33
CA ALA A 116 13.37 17.09 8.03
C ALA A 116 14.53 16.36 8.72
N THR A 117 14.27 15.55 9.76
CA THR A 117 15.33 14.83 10.50
C THR A 117 15.62 13.46 9.91
N ASP A 118 16.91 13.11 9.80
CA ASP A 118 17.34 11.79 9.32
C ASP A 118 16.92 10.67 10.26
N SER A 119 16.92 10.92 11.57
CA SER A 119 16.47 9.93 12.57
C SER A 119 15.00 9.54 12.36
N TYR A 120 14.11 10.51 12.09
CA TYR A 120 12.70 10.20 11.84
C TYR A 120 12.49 9.50 10.51
N LYS A 121 13.17 9.95 9.43
CA LYS A 121 13.15 9.25 8.13
C LYS A 121 13.62 7.81 8.25
N GLN A 122 14.67 7.55 9.05
CA GLN A 122 15.15 6.19 9.30
C GLN A 122 14.11 5.32 10.01
N LYS A 123 13.39 5.87 10.99
CA LYS A 123 12.28 5.15 11.67
C LYS A 123 11.15 4.83 10.70
N LEU A 124 10.77 5.77 9.83
CA LEU A 124 9.76 5.55 8.79
C LEU A 124 10.21 4.45 7.83
N SER A 125 11.43 4.55 7.29
CA SER A 125 12.00 3.53 6.40
C SER A 125 12.06 2.15 7.07
N LEU A 126 12.45 2.08 8.34
CA LEU A 126 12.47 0.83 9.09
C LEU A 126 11.06 0.26 9.32
N GLY A 127 10.07 1.11 9.57
CA GLY A 127 8.67 0.69 9.70
C GLY A 127 8.13 0.08 8.42
N ILE A 128 8.36 0.75 7.29
CA ILE A 128 7.96 0.26 5.95
C ILE A 128 8.69 -1.05 5.63
N PHE A 129 10.01 -1.10 5.84
CA PHE A 129 10.82 -2.30 5.59
C PHE A 129 10.34 -3.50 6.42
N ASN A 130 10.15 -3.32 7.73
CA ASN A 130 9.69 -4.39 8.61
C ASN A 130 8.28 -4.88 8.22
N GLY A 131 7.39 -3.96 7.83
CA GLY A 131 6.07 -4.32 7.32
C GLY A 131 6.15 -5.15 6.04
N LEU A 132 6.93 -4.72 5.06
CA LEU A 132 7.13 -5.48 3.82
C LEU A 132 7.78 -6.84 4.06
N ALA A 133 8.77 -6.94 4.94
CA ALA A 133 9.40 -8.20 5.31
C ALA A 133 8.42 -9.16 6.00
N ALA A 134 7.55 -8.64 6.86
CA ALA A 134 6.48 -9.41 7.49
C ALA A 134 5.45 -9.92 6.47
N PHE A 135 5.06 -9.08 5.49
CA PHE A 135 4.21 -9.49 4.38
C PHE A 135 4.84 -10.63 3.57
N VAL A 136 6.11 -10.48 3.15
CA VAL A 136 6.82 -11.53 2.40
C VAL A 136 6.87 -12.84 3.19
N THR A 137 7.22 -12.77 4.48
CA THR A 137 7.23 -13.96 5.35
C THR A 137 5.85 -14.61 5.45
N HIS A 138 4.79 -13.81 5.54
CA HIS A 138 3.42 -14.30 5.57
C HIS A 138 3.04 -14.99 4.26
N PHE A 139 3.35 -14.37 3.12
CA PHE A 139 3.07 -14.87 1.79
C PHE A 139 3.80 -16.18 1.47
N GLU A 140 5.07 -16.29 1.85
CA GLU A 140 5.84 -17.53 1.67
C GLU A 140 5.29 -18.69 2.50
N ARG A 141 4.84 -18.41 3.73
CA ARG A 141 4.26 -19.43 4.62
C ARG A 141 2.88 -19.91 4.16
N SER A 142 2.09 -19.05 3.53
CA SER A 142 0.81 -19.46 2.94
C SER A 142 0.97 -20.21 1.62
N ARG A 143 2.21 -20.38 1.11
CA ARG A 143 2.54 -20.92 -0.23
C ARG A 143 1.93 -20.12 -1.40
N GLY A 144 1.63 -18.84 -1.18
CA GLY A 144 0.78 -18.07 -2.09
C GLY A 144 -0.68 -18.56 -2.09
N PHE A 145 -1.61 -17.76 -2.61
CA PHE A 145 -3.05 -18.11 -2.62
C PHE A 145 -3.39 -19.35 -3.47
N THR A 146 -2.42 -19.93 -4.18
CA THR A 146 -2.58 -21.11 -5.05
C THR A 146 -1.88 -22.38 -4.53
N GLY A 147 -1.26 -22.36 -3.34
CA GLY A 147 -0.37 -23.42 -2.88
C GLY A 147 -1.00 -24.65 -2.22
N ALA A 148 -2.29 -24.92 -2.47
CA ALA A 148 -3.00 -26.06 -1.90
C ALA A 148 -3.90 -26.75 -2.94
N HIS A 149 -3.30 -27.44 -3.91
CA HIS A 149 -3.90 -28.61 -4.58
C HIS A 149 -2.80 -29.62 -4.91
#